data_AF-A0AA91JAA3-F1
#
_entry.id   AF-A0AA91JAA3-F1
#
_cell.length_a   1.000
_cell.length_b   1.000
_cell.length_c   1.000
_cell.angle_alpha   90.00
_cell.angle_beta   90.00
_cell.angle_gamma   90.00
#
_symmetry.space_group_name_H-M   'P 1'
#
loop_
_entity.id
_entity.type
_entity.pdbx_description
1 polymer ?
#
loop_
_entity_poly.entity_id
_entity_poly.type
_entity_poly.pdbx_seq_one_letter_code
_entity_poly.pdbx_strand_id
1 'polypeptide(L)' 'MIKLIEEQEQKPSDVATQYEIAESTLENWLTRYRREKRGNPIAKGNALTEEQREIQRLKKEVA' A
#
# COMPACT_ATOMS: atom_id res chain seq x y z
N MET A 1 6.24 9.23 0.86
CA MET A 1 5.12 9.61 1.75
C MET A 1 4.95 8.62 2.90
N ILE A 2 4.58 7.35 2.69
CA ILE A 2 4.41 6.39 3.80
C ILE A 2 5.67 6.25 4.68
N LYS A 3 6.86 6.07 4.08
CA LYS A 3 8.13 6.01 4.83
C LYS A 3 8.43 7.29 5.63
N LEU A 4 8.06 8.47 5.11
CA LEU A 4 8.25 9.74 5.83
C LEU A 4 7.44 9.75 7.14
N ILE A 5 6.25 9.14 7.12
CA ILE A 5 5.34 9.11 8.26
C ILE A 5 5.69 7.96 9.21
N GLU A 6 5.98 6.77 8.69
CA GLU A 6 6.20 5.55 9.48
C GLU A 6 7.63 5.39 9.98
N GLU A 7 8.62 5.98 9.30
CA GLU A 7 10.05 5.84 9.66
C GLU A 7 10.68 7.16 10.11
N GLN A 8 10.18 8.30 9.62
CA GLN A 8 10.73 9.63 9.94
C GLN A 8 9.79 10.47 10.82
N GLU A 9 8.72 9.84 11.33
CA GLU A 9 7.73 10.44 12.26
C GLU A 9 7.13 11.78 11.78
N GLN A 10 7.10 12.01 10.46
CA GLN A 10 6.45 13.20 9.92
C GLN A 10 4.94 13.13 10.08
N LYS A 11 4.31 14.27 10.36
CA LYS A 11 2.86 14.35 10.48
C LYS A 11 2.20 14.12 9.12
N PRO A 12 1.15 13.28 9.03
CA PRO A 12 0.41 13.07 7.79
C PRO A 12 -0.11 14.36 7.17
N SER A 13 -0.58 15.31 7.98
CA SER A 13 -1.04 16.63 7.54
C SER A 13 0.04 17.40 6.78
N ASP A 14 1.25 17.45 7.33
CA ASP A 14 2.36 18.22 6.78
C ASP A 14 2.84 17.60 5.47
N VAL A 15 2.89 16.27 5.42
CA VAL A 15 3.20 15.51 4.20
C VAL A 15 2.10 15.70 3.15
N ALA A 16 0.82 15.72 3.54
CA ALA A 16 -0.28 15.96 2.60
C ALA A 16 -0.19 17.37 1.97
N THR A 17 0.09 18.39 2.78
CA THR A 17 0.31 19.76 2.30
C THR A 17 1.54 19.86 1.41
N GLN A 18 2.68 19.29 1.79
CA GLN A 18 3.92 19.35 1.02
C GLN A 18 3.77 18.76 -0.39
N TYR A 19 2.97 17.71 -0.52
CA TYR A 19 2.75 17.01 -1.79
C TYR A 19 1.43 17.38 -2.48
N GLU A 20 0.72 18.40 -1.97
CA GLU A 20 -0.54 18.90 -2.51
C GLU A 20 -1.60 17.80 -2.74
N ILE A 21 -1.68 16.84 -1.83
CA ILE A 21 -2.69 15.79 -1.85
C ILE A 21 -3.70 15.99 -0.72
N ALA A 22 -4.93 15.52 -0.94
CA ALA A 22 -5.91 15.46 0.13
C ALA A 22 -5.42 14.53 1.25
N GLU A 23 -5.51 14.98 2.49
CA GLU A 23 -5.11 14.20 3.67
C GLU A 23 -5.79 12.83 3.72
N SER A 24 -7.08 12.78 3.38
CA SER A 24 -7.86 11.53 3.28
C SER A 24 -7.29 10.51 2.28
N THR A 25 -6.61 10.96 1.22
CA THR A 25 -5.94 10.07 0.27
C THR A 25 -4.72 9.43 0.91
N LEU A 26 -3.95 10.23 1.65
CA LEU A 26 -2.76 9.78 2.36
C LEU A 26 -3.12 8.83 3.51
N GLU A 27 -4.18 9.12 4.25
CA GLU A 27 -4.73 8.24 5.29
C GLU A 27 -5.18 6.88 4.73
N ASN A 28 -5.80 6.88 3.56
CA ASN A 28 -6.19 5.64 2.88
C ASN A 28 -4.97 4.78 2.52
N TRP A 29 -3.89 5.40 2.04
CA TRP A 29 -2.64 4.70 1.74
C TRP A 29 -1.98 4.15 3.00
N LEU A 30 -1.92 4.94 4.08
CA LEU A 30 -1.40 4.49 5.38
C LEU A 30 -2.20 3.32 5.94
N THR A 31 -3.53 3.39 5.88
CA THR A 31 -4.43 2.33 6.35
C THR A 31 -4.18 1.03 5.59
N ARG A 32 -4.03 1.09 4.26
CA ARG A 32 -3.70 -0.07 3.42
C ARG A 32 -2.34 -0.65 3.81
N TYR A 33 -1.30 0.18 3.89
CA TYR A 33 0.04 -0.25 4.24
C TYR A 33 0.13 -0.93 5.61
N ARG A 34 -0.48 -0.33 6.64
CA ARG A 34 -0.50 -0.92 8.00
C ARG A 34 -1.23 -2.25 8.03
N ARG A 35 -2.31 -2.39 7.26
CA ARG A 35 -3.06 -3.64 7.13
C ARG A 35 -2.26 -4.72 6.41
N GLU A 36 -1.59 -4.38 5.31
CA GLU A 36 -0.66 -5.28 4.60
C GLU A 36 0.48 -5.74 5.52
N LYS A 37 1.10 -4.82 6.26
CA LYS A 37 2.17 -5.12 7.24
C LYS A 37 1.71 -6.05 8.37
N ARG A 38 0.43 -6.01 8.74
CA ARG A 38 -0.18 -6.89 9.75
C ARG A 38 -0.71 -8.22 9.17
N GLY A 39 -0.47 -8.49 7.89
CA GLY A 39 -0.93 -9.72 7.23
C GLY A 39 -2.43 -9.77 6.96
N ASN A 40 -3.14 -8.64 7.04
CA ASN A 40 -4.58 -8.53 6.76
C ASN A 40 -4.84 -7.54 5.62
N PRO A 41 -4.37 -7.84 4.39
CA PRO A 41 -4.50 -6.93 3.26
C PRO A 41 -5.98 -6.61 2.99
N ILE A 42 -6.27 -5.35 2.67
CA ILE A 42 -7.61 -4.99 2.18
C ILE A 42 -7.84 -5.77 0.90
N ALA A 43 -8.96 -6.48 0.81
CA ALA A 43 -9.36 -7.21 -0.39
C ALA A 43 -9.27 -6.27 -1.60
N LYS A 44 -8.27 -6.48 -2.45
CA LYS A 44 -8.21 -5.83 -3.75
C LYS A 44 -9.40 -6.39 -4.52
N GLY A 45 -10.20 -5.53 -5.16
CA GLY A 45 -11.21 -6.00 -6.11
C GLY A 45 -10.56 -6.96 -7.12
N ASN A 46 -11.35 -7.81 -7.78
CA ASN A 46 -10.95 -9.01 -8.53
C ASN A 46 -9.81 -8.89 -9.58
N ALA A 47 -9.20 -7.72 -9.78
CA ALA A 47 -8.00 -7.54 -10.57
C ALA A 47 -6.73 -8.02 -9.82
N LEU A 48 -6.12 -9.08 -10.34
CA LEU A 48 -4.79 -9.54 -9.91
C LEU A 48 -3.74 -8.46 -10.17
N THR A 49 -2.89 -8.17 -9.18
CA THR A 49 -1.69 -7.34 -9.38
C THR A 49 -0.65 -8.10 -10.21
N GLU A 50 0.28 -7.37 -10.86
CA GLU A 50 1.31 -7.98 -11.71
C GLU A 50 2.15 -9.03 -10.95
N GLU A 51 2.49 -8.72 -9.70
CA GLU A 51 3.16 -9.66 -8.78
C GLU A 51 2.34 -10.95 -8.53
N GLN A 52 1.01 -10.86 -8.43
CA GLN A 52 0.13 -12.02 -8.27
C GLN A 52 -0.01 -12.84 -9.55
N ARG A 53 0.09 -12.19 -10.73
CA ARG A 53 0.14 -12.88 -12.02
C ARG A 53 1.43 -13.67 -12.17
N GLU A 54 2.54 -13.08 -11.76
CA GLU A 54 3.85 -13.71 -11.81
C GLU A 54 3.93 -14.93 -10.88
N ILE A 55 3.40 -14.83 -9.65
CA ILE A 55 3.27 -15.98 -8.74
C ILE A 55 2.41 -17.10 -9.33
N GLN A 56 1.32 -16.78 -10.03
CA GLN A 56 0.49 -17.79 -10.70
C GLN A 56 1.19 -18.45 -11.88
N ARG A 57 1.94 -17.68 -12.67
CA ARG A 57 2.74 -18.21 -13.77
C ARG A 57 3.78 -19.19 -13.25
N LEU A 58 4.52 -18.81 -12.21
CA LEU A 58 5.53 -19.65 -11.57
C LEU A 58 4.92 -20.95 -11.00
N LYS A 59 3.74 -20.87 -10.36
CA LYS A 59 3.02 -22.06 -9.88
C LYS A 59 2.60 -23.01 -11.02
N LYS A 60 2.34 -22.48 -12.21
CA LYS A 60 1.96 -23.28 -13.39
C LYS A 60 3.17 -23.92 -14.08
N GLU A 61 4.36 -23.34 -13.98
CA GLU A 61 5.61 -23.90 -14.55
C GLU A 61 6.24 -25.01 -13.69
N VAL A 62 5.89 -25.09 -12.40
CA VAL A 62 6.42 -26.11 -11.46
C VAL A 62 5.52 -27.36 -11.38
N ALA A 63 4.34 -27.34 -12.02
CA ALA A 63 3.40 -28.48 -12.11
C ALA A 63 3.57 -29.24 -13.43
#